data_AF-A0A822XM67-F1
#
_entry.id   AF-A0A822XM67-F1
#
_cell.length_a   1.000
_cell.length_b   1.000
_cell.length_c   1.000
_cell.angle_alpha   90.00
_cell.angle_beta   90.00
_cell.angle_gamma   90.00
#
_symmetry.space_group_name_H-M   'P 1'
#
loop_
_entity.id
_entity.type
_entity.pdbx_description
1 polymer ?
#
loop_
_entity_poly.entity_id
_entity_poly.type
_entity_poly.pdbx_seq_one_letter_code
_entity_poly.pdbx_strand_id
1 'polypeptide(L)'
;MKSPSNVPFFSNQSVQRLSQRKTSIITQVEFSMERIADPITYLHAVLIVGYTPEYWIVKNSWGTTGWGNGCYIDIARNVGYQCGACGINCFASFLSG
;
A
#
# COMPACT_ATOMS: atom_id res chain seq x y z
N MET A 1 18.92 9.33 12.42
CA MET A 1 17.82 8.74 11.63
C MET A 1 18.39 7.57 10.85
N LYS A 2 17.96 6.32 11.14
CA LYS A 2 18.38 5.16 10.34
C LYS A 2 17.68 5.25 8.97
N SER A 3 18.44 5.02 7.90
CA SER A 3 17.90 4.91 6.54
C SER A 3 16.78 3.85 6.51
N PRO A 4 15.66 4.10 5.82
CA PRO A 4 14.68 3.05 5.53
C PRO A 4 15.41 1.91 4.83
N SER A 5 15.31 0.69 5.37
CA SER A 5 15.78 -0.49 4.66
C SER A 5 14.89 -0.68 3.43
N ASN A 6 15.39 -0.31 2.24
CA ASN A 6 14.78 -0.65 0.96
C ASN A 6 14.80 -2.17 0.83
N VAL A 7 13.65 -2.82 1.03
CA VAL A 7 13.54 -4.26 0.86
C VAL A 7 13.09 -4.51 -0.59
N PRO A 8 13.83 -5.33 -1.35
CA PRO A 8 13.50 -5.57 -2.76
C PRO A 8 12.16 -6.31 -2.85
N PHE A 9 11.29 -5.82 -3.73
CA PHE A 9 10.04 -6.43 -4.20
C PHE A 9 9.22 -7.18 -3.13
N PHE A 10 8.21 -6.51 -2.58
CA PHE A 10 7.36 -7.15 -1.60
C PHE A 10 6.38 -8.13 -2.26
N SER A 11 6.65 -9.42 -2.12
CA SER A 11 5.57 -10.41 -2.28
C SER A 11 4.44 -10.12 -1.27
N ASN A 12 3.20 -10.49 -1.59
CA ASN A 12 2.08 -10.45 -0.64
C ASN A 12 2.47 -11.04 0.74
N GLN A 13 3.26 -12.11 0.75
CA GLN A 13 3.72 -12.77 1.97
C GLN A 13 4.70 -11.89 2.79
N SER A 14 5.54 -11.11 2.11
CA SER A 14 6.49 -10.21 2.78
C SER A 14 5.76 -9.04 3.45
N VAL A 15 4.79 -8.41 2.77
CA VAL A 15 3.93 -7.36 3.39
C VAL A 15 3.15 -7.94 4.57
N GLN A 16 2.63 -9.15 4.43
CA GLN A 16 1.92 -9.85 5.51
C GLN A 16 2.78 -10.04 6.75
N ARG A 17 3.99 -10.60 6.61
CA ARG A 17 4.90 -10.81 7.75
C ARG A 17 5.25 -9.51 8.48
N LEU A 18 5.31 -8.40 7.75
CA LEU A 18 5.59 -7.08 8.34
C LEU A 18 4.37 -6.46 8.99
N SER A 19 3.20 -6.62 8.39
CA SER A 19 1.95 -6.15 8.97
C SER A 19 1.65 -6.86 10.30
N GLN A 20 2.12 -8.11 10.47
CA GLN A 20 2.08 -8.82 11.75
C GLN A 20 3.01 -8.22 12.82
N ARG A 21 4.06 -7.47 12.45
CA ARG A 21 5.03 -6.90 13.40
C ARG A 21 4.60 -5.56 14.03
N LYS A 22 3.30 -5.22 14.01
CA LYS A 22 2.79 -3.89 14.43
C LYS A 22 3.61 -2.73 13.81
N THR A 23 4.15 -2.94 12.62
CA THR A 23 5.01 -1.95 11.95
C THR A 23 4.18 -1.29 10.86
N SER A 24 4.18 0.04 10.86
CA SER A 24 3.58 0.85 9.80
C SER A 24 4.32 0.61 8.48
N ILE A 25 3.59 0.26 7.42
CA ILE A 25 4.16 0.02 6.08
C ILE A 25 3.74 1.16 5.18
N ILE A 26 4.72 1.90 4.64
CA ILE A 26 4.50 2.89 3.59
C ILE A 26 4.58 2.16 2.25
N THR A 27 3.61 2.37 1.38
CA THR A 27 3.61 1.79 0.04
C THR A 27 3.16 2.81 -0.99
N GLN A 28 3.63 2.65 -2.23
CA GLN A 28 3.11 3.41 -3.35
C GLN A 28 1.96 2.64 -3.99
N VAL A 29 0.84 3.33 -4.14
CA VAL A 29 -0.34 2.86 -4.87
C VAL A 29 -0.35 3.55 -6.22
N GLU A 30 -0.58 2.78 -7.25
CA GLU A 30 -0.88 3.29 -8.57
C GLU A 30 -2.38 3.50 -8.67
N PHE A 31 -2.81 4.77 -8.58
CA PHE A 31 -4.19 5.15 -8.88
C PHE A 31 -4.26 5.55 -10.34
N SER A 32 -4.56 4.58 -11.21
CA SER A 32 -4.97 4.90 -12.57
C SER A 32 -6.49 5.11 -12.59
N MET A 33 -6.92 6.35 -12.82
CA MET A 33 -8.35 6.68 -13.02
C MET A 33 -8.84 6.38 -14.45
N GLU A 34 -7.95 6.04 -15.40
CA GLU A 34 -8.33 5.71 -16.77
C GLU A 34 -7.56 4.49 -17.30
N ARG A 35 -8.28 3.52 -17.86
CA ARG A 35 -7.73 2.34 -18.56
C ARG A 35 -7.06 2.74 -19.88
N ILE A 36 -6.05 3.60 -19.83
CA ILE A 36 -5.18 3.92 -20.96
C ILE A 36 -3.75 3.86 -20.43
N ALA A 37 -2.94 3.03 -21.10
CA ALA A 37 -1.51 2.95 -20.89
C ALA A 37 -0.86 4.29 -21.28
N ASP A 38 -0.85 5.24 -20.36
CA ASP A 38 -0.08 6.49 -20.46
C ASP A 38 1.13 6.38 -19.51
N PRO A 39 2.35 6.79 -19.90
CA PRO A 39 3.59 6.51 -19.16
C PRO A 39 3.75 7.40 -17.91
N ILE A 40 2.73 8.14 -17.51
CA ILE A 40 2.67 8.83 -16.23
C ILE A 40 2.01 7.89 -15.22
N THR A 41 2.79 6.90 -14.77
CA THR A 41 2.48 6.11 -13.58
C THR A 41 2.23 7.07 -12.42
N TYR A 42 0.97 7.30 -12.04
CA TYR A 42 0.63 8.12 -10.87
C TYR A 42 0.94 7.33 -9.61
N LEU A 43 2.18 7.45 -9.13
CA LEU A 43 2.65 6.84 -7.89
C LEU A 43 2.21 7.71 -6.70
N HIS A 44 1.33 7.18 -5.86
CA HIS A 44 0.86 7.86 -4.65
C HIS A 44 1.26 7.09 -3.38
N ALA A 45 2.04 7.71 -2.50
CA ALA A 45 2.47 7.08 -1.27
C ALA A 45 1.37 7.13 -0.20
N VAL A 46 1.03 5.96 0.34
CA VAL A 46 0.03 5.76 1.39
C VAL A 46 0.59 4.91 2.52
N LEU A 47 -0.16 4.80 3.61
CA LEU A 47 0.21 3.99 4.76
C LEU A 47 -0.77 2.83 4.95
N ILE A 48 -0.28 1.59 4.92
CA ILE A 48 -1.03 0.43 5.40
C ILE A 48 -0.98 0.47 6.94
N VAL A 49 -2.16 0.54 7.55
CA VAL A 49 -2.32 0.62 9.02
C VAL A 49 -2.93 -0.65 9.62
N GLY A 50 -3.43 -1.56 8.79
CA GLY A 50 -4.05 -2.80 9.24
C GLY A 50 -4.48 -3.68 8.07
N TYR A 51 -5.07 -4.83 8.40
CA TYR A 51 -5.61 -5.74 7.40
C TYR A 51 -6.70 -6.66 7.96
N THR A 52 -7.57 -7.13 7.08
CA THR A 52 -8.44 -8.30 7.27
C THR A 52 -7.95 -9.43 6.34
N PRO A 53 -8.49 -10.66 6.40
CA PRO A 53 -8.15 -11.69 5.42
C PRO A 53 -8.38 -11.26 3.96
N GLU A 54 -9.33 -10.34 3.74
CA GLU A 54 -9.79 -9.87 2.42
C GLU A 54 -9.22 -8.49 2.02
N TYR A 55 -8.84 -7.62 2.97
CA TYR A 55 -8.48 -6.22 2.67
C TYR A 55 -7.22 -5.72 3.38
N TRP A 56 -6.50 -4.82 2.71
CA TRP A 56 -5.54 -3.90 3.31
C TRP A 56 -6.28 -2.64 3.73
N ILE A 57 -6.13 -2.25 4.99
CA ILE A 57 -6.68 -0.99 5.51
C ILE A 57 -5.62 0.08 5.31
N VAL A 58 -5.92 1.04 4.45
CA VAL A 58 -4.96 2.03 3.98
C VAL A 58 -5.40 3.42 4.40
N LYS A 59 -4.50 4.14 5.08
CA LYS A 59 -4.63 5.55 5.41
C LYS A 59 -4.03 6.41 4.30
N ASN A 60 -4.83 7.33 3.80
CA ASN A 60 -4.42 8.33 2.81
C ASN A 60 -4.08 9.68 3.50
N SER A 61 -3.71 10.68 2.71
CA SER A 61 -3.31 12.03 3.13
C SER A 61 -4.16 13.14 2.50
N TRP A 62 -5.35 12.83 1.98
CA TRP A 62 -6.22 13.78 1.26
C TRP A 62 -7.30 14.45 2.14
N GLY A 63 -7.21 14.29 3.47
CA GLY A 63 -8.16 14.88 4.41
C GLY A 63 -9.39 14.01 4.67
N THR A 64 -10.04 14.24 5.80
CA THR A 64 -11.11 13.37 6.33
C THR A 64 -12.52 13.74 5.85
N THR A 65 -12.73 14.96 5.34
CA THR A 65 -14.06 15.52 5.05
C THR A 65 -14.48 15.41 3.58
N GLY A 66 -13.67 14.80 2.72
CA GLY A 66 -13.95 14.75 1.28
C GLY A 66 -13.46 13.50 0.55
N TRP A 67 -12.90 12.50 1.24
CA TRP A 67 -12.38 11.30 0.59
C TRP A 67 -12.46 10.05 1.46
N GLY A 68 -12.93 8.97 0.84
CA GLY A 68 -12.99 7.63 1.45
C GLY A 68 -13.84 7.58 2.72
N ASN A 69 -13.52 6.61 3.59
CA ASN A 69 -14.13 6.48 4.90
C ASN A 69 -13.28 7.21 5.95
N GLY A 70 -13.38 8.55 6.00
CA GLY A 70 -12.58 9.36 6.91
C GLY A 70 -11.08 9.34 6.60
N CYS A 71 -10.71 9.47 5.32
CA CYS A 71 -9.34 9.39 4.80
C CYS A 71 -8.74 7.96 4.73
N TYR A 72 -9.58 6.94 4.80
CA TYR A 72 -9.18 5.53 4.63
C TYR A 72 -9.81 4.90 3.39
N ILE A 73 -9.13 3.88 2.86
CA ILE A 73 -9.61 3.00 1.79
C ILE A 73 -9.25 1.54 2.11
N ASP A 74 -10.15 0.64 1.77
CA ASP A 74 -9.90 -0.81 1.81
C ASP A 74 -9.46 -1.27 0.42
N ILE A 75 -8.27 -1.86 0.33
CA ILE A 75 -7.70 -2.37 -0.92
C ILE A 75 -7.72 -3.90 -0.90
N ALA A 76 -8.32 -4.51 -1.91
CA ALA A 76 -8.49 -5.97 -1.97
C ALA A 76 -7.16 -6.73 -1.90
N ARG A 77 -7.15 -7.79 -1.08
CA ARG A 77 -6.01 -8.70 -0.88
C ARG A 77 -6.19 -9.99 -1.64
N ASN A 78 -5.07 -10.66 -1.89
CA ASN A 78 -5.04 -12.01 -2.45
C ASN A 78 -5.75 -12.10 -3.82
N VAL A 79 -5.75 -11.01 -4.60
CA VAL A 79 -6.39 -10.89 -5.92
C VAL A 79 -5.64 -11.60 -7.06
N GLY A 80 -4.63 -12.43 -6.76
CA GLY A 80 -3.86 -13.17 -7.77
C GLY A 80 -2.82 -12.35 -8.55
N TYR A 81 -2.81 -11.01 -8.46
CA TYR A 81 -1.80 -10.16 -9.09
C TYR A 81 -0.48 -10.15 -8.31
N GLN A 82 0.65 -10.17 -9.03
CA GLN A 82 2.00 -10.22 -8.45
C GLN A 82 2.27 -9.03 -7.52
N CYS A 83 1.85 -7.82 -7.89
CA CYS A 83 1.96 -6.62 -7.06
C CYS A 83 0.71 -6.31 -6.20
N GLY A 84 -0.25 -7.22 -6.13
CA GLY A 84 -1.55 -6.95 -5.50
C GLY A 84 -2.41 -5.95 -6.29
N ALA A 85 -3.57 -5.61 -5.73
CA ALA A 85 -4.43 -4.58 -6.31
C ALA A 85 -3.73 -3.21 -6.26
N CYS A 86 -3.83 -2.43 -7.35
CA CYS A 86 -3.28 -1.07 -7.45
C CYS A 86 -1.77 -0.96 -7.15
N GLY A 87 -1.00 -2.03 -7.35
CA GLY A 87 0.45 -2.01 -7.11
C GLY A 87 0.86 -1.93 -5.63
N ILE A 88 -0.08 -2.11 -4.68
CA ILE A 88 0.12 -1.92 -3.23
C ILE A 88 1.30 -2.71 -2.65
N ASN A 89 1.77 -3.77 -3.31
CA ASN A 89 2.92 -4.54 -2.88
C ASN A 89 4.18 -4.36 -3.76
N CYS A 90 4.14 -3.58 -4.86
CA CYS A 90 5.32 -3.39 -5.69
C CYS A 90 6.44 -2.67 -4.91
N PHE A 91 6.09 -1.62 -4.14
CA PHE A 91 7.04 -0.70 -3.50
C PHE A 91 6.68 -0.42 -2.04
N ALA A 92 6.55 -1.48 -1.24
CA ALA A 92 6.37 -1.33 0.20
C ALA A 92 7.71 -0.98 0.89
N SER A 93 7.65 -0.37 2.07
CA SER A 93 8.79 -0.12 2.94
C SER A 93 8.31 0.03 4.38
N PHE A 94 9.17 -0.25 5.34
CA PHE A 94 8.85 -0.16 6.76
C PHE A 94 10.08 0.23 7.57
N LEU A 95 9.86 0.75 8.76
CA LEU A 95 10.95 1.05 9.69
C LEU A 95 11.33 -0.22 10.45
N SER A 96 12.58 -0.67 10.32
CA SER A 96 13.15 -1.73 11.14
C SER A 96 13.80 -1.14 12.40
N GLY A 97 13.24 -1.42 13.56
CA GLY A 97 13.81 -1.12 14.88
C GLY A 97 14.84 -2.16 15.30
#